data_AF-A0A349FI21-F1
#
_entry.id   AF-A0A349FI21-F1
#
_cell.length_a   1.000
_cell.length_b   1.000
_cell.length_c   1.000
_cell.angle_alpha   90.00
_cell.angle_beta   90.00
_cell.angle_gamma   90.00
#
_symmetry.space_group_name_H-M   'P 1'
#
loop_
_entity.id
_entity.type
_entity.pdbx_description
1 polymer ?
#
loop_
_entity_poly.entity_id
_entity_poly.type
_entity_poly.pdbx_seq_one_letter_code
_entity_poly.pdbx_strand_id
1 'polypeptide(L)'
;MLVLNRKAPRRKQHGITLVLITLVMLFLLGMAGFSIDLNHQVLNKTRLQNAVDSAALSAAVVADETGDVELAEAAARSTLASFSGESGNDQLAIDGDLTTVTFSFNLETFSLAGAFSPPAGNEDIYVRVSVQDIELSQFLSYLFGLDKNVSASAVAGRSAAITEVCNITPIAMCGDPSGDVDDAWGYQQEGVDILNTAHNSPDQIHEVKIGSKSGTEMGPGNFHLLDFGQDGGGGSGGSALVRQALAGAYNGCTAVGDTVLTKPGN
;
A
#
# COMPACT_ATOMS: atom_id res chain seq x y z
N MET A 1 -74.77 44.57 -38.60
CA MET A 1 -74.27 44.25 -37.24
C MET A 1 -72.89 43.66 -37.40
N LEU A 2 -71.82 44.45 -37.20
CA LEU A 2 -70.44 44.05 -37.48
C LEU A 2 -69.70 43.91 -36.13
N VAL A 3 -69.48 42.67 -35.70
CA VAL A 3 -68.80 42.36 -34.44
C VAL A 3 -67.29 42.42 -34.68
N LEU A 4 -66.65 43.49 -34.20
CA LEU A 4 -65.20 43.62 -34.21
C LEU A 4 -64.59 42.77 -33.09
N ASN A 5 -64.03 41.62 -33.45
CA ASN A 5 -63.30 40.75 -32.55
C ASN A 5 -61.90 41.35 -32.26
N ARG A 6 -61.78 42.14 -31.19
CA ARG A 6 -60.48 42.67 -30.72
C ARG A 6 -59.67 41.55 -30.07
N LYS A 7 -58.67 41.01 -30.79
CA LYS A 7 -57.59 40.20 -30.17
C LYS A 7 -56.75 41.12 -29.29
N ALA A 8 -56.72 40.86 -27.98
CA ALA A 8 -55.83 41.54 -27.06
C ALA A 8 -54.36 41.19 -27.38
N PRO A 9 -53.42 42.16 -27.42
CA PRO A 9 -52.01 41.88 -27.65
C PRO A 9 -51.45 41.10 -26.44
N ARG A 10 -50.85 39.93 -26.70
CA ARG A 10 -50.10 39.18 -25.67
C ARG A 10 -48.92 40.04 -25.20
N ARG A 11 -49.00 40.52 -23.96
CA ARG A 11 -47.92 41.26 -23.29
C ARG A 11 -46.74 40.31 -23.14
N LYS A 12 -45.66 40.52 -23.92
CA LYS A 12 -44.48 39.65 -23.87
C LYS A 12 -43.69 39.92 -22.57
N GLN A 13 -43.68 38.96 -21.66
CA GLN A 13 -42.93 39.05 -20.39
C GLN A 13 -41.44 38.78 -20.64
N HIS A 14 -40.69 39.76 -21.17
CA HIS A 14 -39.26 39.62 -21.43
C HIS A 14 -38.36 40.03 -20.25
N GLY A 15 -38.87 40.79 -19.27
CA GLY A 15 -38.07 41.28 -18.14
C GLY A 15 -37.82 40.24 -17.05
N ILE A 16 -38.87 39.51 -16.64
CA ILE A 16 -38.79 38.52 -15.55
C ILE A 16 -37.95 37.30 -15.96
N THR A 17 -38.02 36.90 -17.23
CA THR A 17 -37.23 35.78 -17.76
C THR A 17 -35.73 36.05 -17.65
N LEU A 18 -35.28 37.29 -17.85
CA LEU A 18 -33.87 37.66 -17.74
C LEU A 18 -33.38 37.57 -16.28
N VAL A 19 -34.19 38.06 -15.33
CA VAL A 19 -33.88 37.95 -13.89
C VAL A 19 -33.84 36.49 -13.43
N LEU A 20 -34.78 35.66 -13.90
CA LEU A 20 -34.79 34.24 -13.57
C LEU A 20 -33.56 33.51 -14.12
N ILE A 21 -33.22 33.73 -15.40
CA ILE A 21 -32.08 33.07 -16.05
C ILE A 21 -30.77 33.49 -15.38
N THR A 22 -30.59 34.77 -15.05
CA THR A 22 -29.38 35.25 -14.38
C THR A 22 -29.23 34.64 -12.98
N LEU A 23 -30.32 34.50 -12.22
CA LEU A 23 -30.30 33.86 -10.91
C LEU A 23 -29.97 32.36 -11.02
N VAL A 24 -30.56 31.66 -11.99
CA VAL A 24 -30.26 30.23 -12.24
C VAL A 24 -28.80 30.05 -12.67
N MET A 25 -28.28 30.88 -13.57
CA MET A 25 -26.87 30.83 -13.97
C MET A 25 -25.94 31.06 -12.77
N LEU A 26 -26.24 32.06 -11.93
CA LEU A 26 -25.46 32.34 -10.73
C LEU A 26 -25.43 31.12 -9.80
N PHE A 27 -26.57 30.46 -9.60
CA PHE A 27 -26.67 29.26 -8.78
C PHE A 27 -25.84 28.09 -9.36
N LEU A 28 -25.94 27.85 -10.67
CA LEU A 28 -25.18 26.78 -11.34
C LEU A 28 -23.66 27.03 -11.29
N LEU A 29 -23.22 28.27 -11.45
CA LEU A 29 -21.80 28.64 -11.31
C LEU A 29 -21.32 28.46 -9.87
N GLY A 30 -22.16 28.81 -8.88
CA GLY A 30 -21.87 28.57 -7.47
C GLY A 30 -21.69 27.08 -7.16
N MET A 31 -22.60 26.22 -7.64
CA MET A 31 -22.49 24.77 -7.50
C MET A 31 -21.26 24.19 -8.21
N ALA A 32 -20.95 24.67 -9.41
CA ALA A 32 -19.77 24.22 -10.16
C ALA A 32 -18.47 24.54 -9.41
N GLY A 33 -18.30 25.78 -8.93
CA GLY A 33 -17.10 26.16 -8.18
C GLY A 33 -16.97 25.41 -6.85
N PHE A 34 -18.08 25.20 -6.13
CA PHE A 34 -18.09 24.37 -4.92
C PHE A 34 -17.70 22.91 -5.21
N SER A 35 -18.18 22.36 -6.33
CA SER A 35 -17.85 20.98 -6.74
C SER A 35 -16.35 20.82 -7.04
N ILE A 36 -15.73 21.83 -7.67
CA ILE A 36 -14.28 21.86 -7.92
C ILE A 36 -13.50 21.88 -6.60
N ASP A 37 -13.90 22.74 -5.67
CA ASP A 37 -13.23 22.86 -4.38
C ASP A 37 -13.31 21.57 -3.55
N LEU A 38 -14.49 20.95 -3.49
CA LEU A 38 -14.69 19.67 -2.82
C LEU A 38 -13.86 18.57 -3.46
N ASN A 39 -13.90 18.44 -4.78
CA ASN A 39 -13.15 17.39 -5.47
C ASN A 39 -11.64 17.54 -5.25
N HIS A 40 -11.15 18.77 -5.28
CA HIS A 40 -9.76 19.09 -4.98
C HIS A 40 -9.38 18.77 -3.53
N GLN A 41 -10.26 19.05 -2.56
CA GLN A 41 -10.02 18.70 -1.15
C GLN A 41 -9.97 17.18 -0.94
N VAL A 42 -10.94 16.45 -1.51
CA VAL A 42 -11.02 14.98 -1.41
C VAL A 42 -9.79 14.33 -2.05
N LEU A 43 -9.37 14.80 -3.23
CA LEU A 43 -8.21 14.28 -3.92
C LEU A 43 -6.92 14.47 -3.12
N ASN A 44 -6.68 15.67 -2.58
CA ASN A 44 -5.50 15.91 -1.74
C ASN A 44 -5.57 15.17 -0.40
N LYS A 45 -6.76 15.00 0.19
CA LYS A 45 -6.95 14.16 1.38
C LYS A 45 -6.54 12.72 1.10
N THR A 46 -6.95 12.11 -0.01
CA THR A 46 -6.58 10.73 -0.37
C THR A 46 -5.07 10.61 -0.61
N ARG A 47 -4.46 11.57 -1.30
CA ARG A 47 -3.00 11.58 -1.50
C ARG A 47 -2.24 11.68 -0.18
N LEU A 48 -2.68 12.56 0.72
CA LEU A 48 -2.09 12.68 2.04
C LEU A 48 -2.23 11.40 2.86
N GLN A 49 -3.39 10.72 2.78
CA GLN A 49 -3.57 9.41 3.43
C GLN A 49 -2.59 8.37 2.90
N ASN A 50 -2.45 8.22 1.59
CA ASN A 50 -1.47 7.31 1.01
C ASN A 50 -0.03 7.63 1.44
N ALA A 51 0.31 8.92 1.57
CA ALA A 51 1.62 9.35 2.04
C ALA A 51 1.86 8.97 3.51
N VAL A 52 0.90 9.23 4.42
CA VAL A 52 1.04 8.85 5.83
C VAL A 52 0.97 7.34 6.04
N ASP A 53 0.17 6.60 5.26
CA ASP A 53 0.12 5.13 5.30
C ASP A 53 1.48 4.53 4.91
N SER A 54 2.07 5.04 3.83
CA SER A 54 3.40 4.62 3.38
C SER A 54 4.49 4.99 4.39
N ALA A 55 4.41 6.17 4.98
CA ALA A 55 5.37 6.63 5.98
C ALA A 55 5.27 5.82 7.29
N ALA A 56 4.05 5.52 7.75
CA ALA A 56 3.84 4.66 8.91
C ALA A 56 4.39 3.26 8.65
N LEU A 57 4.12 2.69 7.47
CA LEU A 57 4.65 1.38 7.08
C LEU A 57 6.19 1.38 7.02
N SER A 58 6.80 2.38 6.38
CA SER A 58 8.26 2.48 6.28
C SER A 58 8.91 2.58 7.66
N ALA A 59 8.33 3.35 8.58
CA ALA A 59 8.85 3.46 9.94
C ALA A 59 8.63 2.17 10.75
N ALA A 60 7.50 1.49 10.56
CA ALA A 60 7.25 0.20 11.21
C ALA A 60 8.26 -0.86 10.76
N VAL A 61 8.61 -0.91 9.48
CA VAL A 61 9.65 -1.83 8.96
C VAL A 61 11.01 -1.54 9.61
N VAL A 62 11.44 -0.28 9.63
CA VAL A 62 12.72 0.09 10.26
C VAL A 62 12.72 -0.18 11.77
N ALA A 63 11.61 0.11 12.45
CA ALA A 63 11.47 -0.20 13.87
C ALA A 63 11.52 -1.71 14.13
N ASP A 64 10.96 -2.52 13.24
CA ASP A 64 10.97 -3.98 13.34
C ASP A 64 12.37 -4.57 13.13
N GLU A 65 13.10 -4.10 12.12
CA GLU A 65 14.44 -4.57 11.76
C GLU A 65 15.52 -4.14 12.76
N THR A 66 15.43 -2.90 13.27
CA THR A 66 16.52 -2.29 14.06
C THR A 66 16.21 -2.13 15.53
N GLY A 67 14.92 -2.09 15.90
CA GLY A 67 14.48 -1.68 17.24
C GLY A 67 14.74 -0.21 17.57
N ASP A 68 15.26 0.59 16.63
CA ASP A 68 15.65 1.98 16.83
C ASP A 68 14.54 2.94 16.37
N VAL A 69 13.91 3.62 17.34
CA VAL A 69 12.82 4.57 17.08
C VAL A 69 13.27 5.89 16.48
N GLU A 70 14.54 6.29 16.65
CA GLU A 70 15.05 7.50 16.01
C GLU A 70 15.27 7.26 14.51
N LEU A 71 15.81 6.09 14.15
CA LEU A 71 15.91 5.66 12.76
C LEU A 71 14.53 5.49 12.12
N ALA A 72 13.57 4.90 12.83
CA ALA A 72 12.20 4.76 12.36
C ALA A 72 11.52 6.12 12.12
N GLU A 73 11.73 7.11 13.01
CA GLU A 73 11.22 8.47 12.82
C GLU A 73 11.84 9.13 11.58
N ALA A 74 13.17 9.00 11.41
CA ALA A 74 13.86 9.52 10.23
C ALA A 74 13.33 8.89 8.94
N ALA A 75 13.06 7.58 8.95
CA ALA A 75 12.47 6.88 7.81
C ALA A 75 11.08 7.42 7.44
N ALA A 76 10.17 7.57 8.43
CA ALA A 76 8.85 8.17 8.19
C ALA A 76 8.97 9.57 7.56
N ARG A 77 9.84 10.42 8.09
CA ARG A 77 10.06 11.79 7.58
C ARG A 77 10.62 11.77 6.16
N SER A 78 11.55 10.87 5.86
CA SER A 78 12.09 10.69 4.51
C SER A 78 11.02 10.24 3.53
N THR A 79 10.14 9.31 3.91
CA THR A 79 9.03 8.86 3.05
C THR A 79 8.08 10.00 2.74
N LEU A 80 7.69 10.80 3.75
CA LEU A 80 6.83 11.96 3.55
C LEU A 80 7.46 13.01 2.64
N ALA A 81 8.77 13.28 2.81
CA ALA A 81 9.51 14.19 1.95
C ALA A 81 9.50 13.71 0.48
N SER A 82 9.76 12.42 0.24
CA SER A 82 9.67 11.83 -1.10
C SER A 82 8.28 11.96 -1.72
N PHE A 83 7.21 11.74 -0.94
CA PHE A 83 5.83 11.93 -1.41
C PHE A 83 5.54 13.39 -1.77
N SER A 84 6.01 14.35 -0.98
CA SER A 84 5.82 15.78 -1.25
C SER A 84 6.58 16.27 -2.49
N GLY A 85 7.72 15.64 -2.80
CA GLY A 85 8.55 15.97 -3.96
C GLY A 85 8.08 15.35 -5.28
N GLU A 86 7.08 14.47 -5.25
CA GLU A 86 6.54 13.83 -6.45
C GLU A 86 5.62 14.78 -7.25
N SER A 87 5.67 14.62 -8.57
CA SER A 87 4.89 15.44 -9.50
C SER A 87 3.39 15.40 -9.20
N GLY A 88 2.78 16.59 -9.06
CA GLY A 88 1.37 16.71 -8.76
C GLY A 88 1.02 16.65 -7.27
N ASN A 89 2.01 16.47 -6.38
CA ASN A 89 1.87 16.64 -4.94
C ASN A 89 2.40 17.99 -4.44
N ASP A 90 2.65 18.95 -5.34
CA ASP A 90 3.26 20.26 -5.03
C ASP A 90 2.52 21.05 -3.94
N GLN A 91 1.25 20.74 -3.74
CA GLN A 91 0.39 21.39 -2.76
C GLN A 91 0.41 20.71 -1.38
N LEU A 92 0.91 19.47 -1.31
CA LEU A 92 1.13 18.73 -0.07
C LEU A 92 2.49 19.13 0.50
N ALA A 93 2.62 20.39 0.88
CA ALA A 93 3.81 20.91 1.56
C ALA A 93 3.87 20.33 2.99
N ILE A 94 4.32 19.09 3.08
CA ILE A 94 4.44 18.36 4.35
C ILE A 94 5.69 18.90 5.06
N ASP A 95 5.50 19.92 5.89
CA ASP A 95 6.57 20.47 6.73
C ASP A 95 6.81 19.57 7.96
N GLY A 96 8.02 19.63 8.51
CA GLY A 96 8.41 18.93 9.72
C GLY A 96 7.56 19.32 10.93
N ASP A 97 7.12 20.58 11.00
CA ASP A 97 6.29 21.14 12.09
C ASP A 97 4.85 20.62 12.08
N LEU A 98 4.33 20.30 10.89
CA LEU A 98 2.98 19.74 10.72
C LEU A 98 2.95 18.22 10.92
N THR A 99 4.13 17.61 11.00
CA THR A 99 4.32 16.16 11.05
C THR A 99 4.68 15.70 12.46
N THR A 100 3.90 14.76 12.99
CA THR A 100 4.18 14.11 14.27
C THR A 100 4.30 12.61 14.06
N VAL A 101 5.44 12.05 14.48
CA VAL A 101 5.69 10.61 14.51
C VAL A 101 5.70 10.16 15.97
N THR A 102 4.93 9.14 16.29
CA THR A 102 4.81 8.62 17.66
C THR A 102 4.82 7.10 17.67
N PHE A 103 5.23 6.54 18.80
CA PHE A 103 5.47 5.13 18.99
C PHE A 103 4.64 4.60 20.15
N SER A 104 4.20 3.35 20.03
CA SER A 104 3.40 2.64 21.03
C SER A 104 3.79 1.16 21.05
N PHE A 105 3.69 0.52 22.21
CA PHE A 105 3.85 -0.93 22.36
C PHE A 105 2.52 -1.65 22.66
N ASN A 106 1.43 -0.89 22.85
CA ASN A 106 0.14 -1.39 23.31
C ASN A 106 -1.06 -0.84 22.51
N LEU A 107 -0.82 -0.01 21.48
CA LEU A 107 -1.84 0.71 20.69
C LEU A 107 -2.74 1.69 21.48
N GLU A 108 -2.55 1.83 22.80
CA GLU A 108 -3.34 2.73 23.64
C GLU A 108 -2.62 4.06 23.84
N THR A 109 -1.32 4.00 24.15
CA THR A 109 -0.50 5.17 24.47
C THR A 109 0.58 5.37 23.42
N PHE A 110 0.56 6.54 22.79
CA PHE A 110 1.54 6.97 21.79
C PHE A 110 2.44 8.05 22.37
N SER A 111 3.75 7.89 22.21
CA SER A 111 4.78 8.79 22.73
C SER A 111 5.81 9.13 21.66
N LEU A 112 6.46 10.28 21.78
CA LEU A 112 7.55 10.67 20.87
C LEU A 112 8.77 9.73 21.04
N ALA A 113 9.63 9.64 20.03
CA ALA A 113 10.80 8.76 20.02
C ALA A 113 11.62 8.84 21.33
N GLY A 114 12.00 10.05 21.75
CA GLY A 114 12.80 10.27 22.96
C GLY A 114 12.11 9.94 24.30
N ALA A 115 10.81 9.72 24.30
CA ALA A 115 10.03 9.30 25.49
C ALA A 115 9.55 7.84 25.40
N PHE A 116 9.80 7.18 24.28
CA PHE A 116 9.37 5.81 24.06
C PHE A 116 10.37 4.84 24.67
N SER A 117 9.86 3.95 25.54
CA SER A 117 10.65 2.87 26.13
C SER A 117 9.76 1.62 26.16
N PRO A 118 9.98 0.64 25.28
CA PRO A 118 9.22 -0.60 25.31
C PRO A 118 9.57 -1.41 26.57
N PRO A 119 8.58 -2.05 27.23
CA PRO A 119 8.86 -3.00 28.31
C PRO A 119 9.70 -4.17 27.82
N ALA A 120 10.58 -4.70 28.67
CA ALA A 120 11.37 -5.88 28.34
C ALA A 120 10.44 -7.06 27.96
N GLY A 121 10.63 -7.63 26.76
CA GLY A 121 9.84 -8.72 26.22
C GLY A 121 8.63 -8.32 25.38
N ASN A 122 8.33 -7.02 25.23
CA ASN A 122 7.41 -6.52 24.20
C ASN A 122 8.23 -5.95 23.05
N GLU A 123 8.27 -6.69 21.95
CA GLU A 123 8.97 -6.29 20.73
C GLU A 123 8.04 -5.64 19.71
N ASP A 124 6.72 -5.62 19.97
CA ASP A 124 5.75 -5.02 19.06
C ASP A 124 5.84 -3.50 19.16
N ILE A 125 6.49 -2.87 18.18
CA ILE A 125 6.55 -1.43 18.02
C ILE A 125 5.51 -1.02 16.96
N TYR A 126 4.54 -0.22 17.39
CA TYR A 126 3.57 0.43 16.52
C TYR A 126 3.98 1.87 16.31
N VAL A 127 4.02 2.30 15.05
CA VAL A 127 4.35 3.66 14.66
C VAL A 127 3.10 4.34 14.13
N ARG A 128 2.79 5.52 14.67
CA ARG A 128 1.76 6.42 14.18
C ARG A 128 2.41 7.63 13.55
N VAL A 129 2.04 7.90 12.30
CA VAL A 129 2.41 9.11 11.58
C VAL A 129 1.16 9.95 11.41
N SER A 130 1.20 11.21 11.82
CA SER A 130 0.11 12.16 11.60
C SER A 130 0.63 13.46 11.02
N VAL A 131 -0.07 13.96 10.02
CA VAL A 131 0.18 15.28 9.42
C VAL A 131 -1.08 16.11 9.57
N GLN A 132 -0.97 17.32 10.09
CA GLN A 132 -2.12 18.16 10.41
C GLN A 132 -2.10 19.49 9.65
N ASP A 133 -3.28 20.01 9.35
CA ASP A 133 -3.52 21.39 8.91
C ASP A 133 -2.73 21.81 7.66
N ILE A 134 -2.61 20.92 6.66
CA ILE A 134 -2.09 21.32 5.35
C ILE A 134 -3.12 22.23 4.67
N GLU A 135 -2.74 23.48 4.45
CA GLU A 135 -3.54 24.46 3.71
C GLU A 135 -3.57 24.12 2.22
N LEU A 136 -4.78 24.08 1.65
CA LEU A 136 -4.99 23.90 0.22
C LEU A 136 -5.38 25.22 -0.43
N SER A 137 -5.09 25.33 -1.73
CA SER A 137 -5.57 26.44 -2.55
C SER A 137 -7.09 26.44 -2.57
N GLN A 138 -7.63 27.64 -2.39
CA GLN A 138 -9.05 27.93 -2.35
C GLN A 138 -9.45 28.56 -3.68
N PHE A 139 -10.58 28.12 -4.23
CA PHE A 139 -11.18 28.74 -5.41
C PHE A 139 -12.42 29.53 -5.01
N LEU A 140 -13.57 28.87 -4.89
CA LEU A 140 -14.85 29.51 -4.57
C LEU A 140 -15.08 29.59 -3.05
N SER A 141 -14.46 28.69 -2.29
CA SER A 141 -14.49 28.58 -0.82
C SER A 141 -14.07 29.88 -0.12
N TYR A 142 -13.07 30.60 -0.67
CA TYR A 142 -12.62 31.89 -0.16
C TYR A 142 -13.75 32.94 -0.09
N LEU A 143 -14.67 32.94 -1.05
CA LEU A 143 -15.80 33.89 -1.08
C LEU A 143 -16.75 33.71 0.12
N PHE A 144 -16.78 32.52 0.70
CA PHE A 144 -17.61 32.16 1.84
C PHE A 144 -16.85 32.20 3.18
N GLY A 145 -15.57 32.60 3.17
CA GLY A 145 -14.72 32.63 4.37
C GLY A 145 -14.49 31.26 4.98
N LEU A 146 -14.44 30.21 4.15
CA LEU A 146 -14.17 28.84 4.60
C LEU A 146 -12.71 28.48 4.35
N ASP A 147 -12.00 28.15 5.43
CA ASP A 147 -10.65 27.62 5.34
C ASP A 147 -10.67 26.17 4.83
N LYS A 148 -9.73 25.86 3.94
CA LYS A 148 -9.62 24.55 3.29
C LYS A 148 -8.31 23.91 3.69
N ASN A 149 -8.37 23.08 4.72
CA ASN A 149 -7.26 22.29 5.21
C ASN A 149 -7.52 20.79 5.06
N VAL A 150 -6.43 20.01 5.07
CA VAL A 150 -6.46 18.56 5.16
C VAL A 150 -5.44 18.07 6.18
N SER A 151 -5.87 17.09 6.97
CA SER A 151 -5.04 16.37 7.95
C SER A 151 -5.14 14.88 7.67
N ALA A 152 -4.20 14.07 8.14
CA ALA A 152 -4.19 12.63 7.92
C ALA A 152 -3.42 11.93 9.04
N SER A 153 -3.74 10.66 9.29
CA SER A 153 -2.99 9.86 10.24
C SER A 153 -3.11 8.39 9.92
N ALA A 154 -1.99 7.67 10.05
CA ALA A 154 -1.91 6.23 9.87
C ALA A 154 -1.14 5.59 11.03
N VAL A 155 -1.40 4.30 11.27
CA VAL A 155 -0.69 3.49 12.23
C VAL A 155 -0.28 2.19 11.56
N ALA A 156 0.98 1.79 11.71
CA ALA A 156 1.50 0.51 11.26
C ALA A 156 2.30 -0.14 12.41
N GLY A 157 2.53 -1.44 12.33
CA GLY A 157 3.37 -2.17 13.27
C GLY A 157 4.04 -3.35 12.57
N ARG A 158 4.81 -4.11 13.34
CA ARG A 158 5.46 -5.35 12.91
C ARG A 158 4.50 -6.26 12.10
N SER A 159 5.01 -6.82 11.01
CA SER A 159 4.29 -7.87 10.28
C SER A 159 4.31 -9.15 11.10
N ALA A 160 3.21 -9.91 11.10
CA ALA A 160 3.18 -11.18 11.83
C ALA A 160 4.34 -12.08 11.37
N ALA A 161 5.13 -12.56 12.32
CA ALA A 161 6.22 -13.49 12.02
C ALA A 161 5.65 -14.71 11.28
N ILE A 162 6.39 -15.16 10.25
CA ILE A 162 6.08 -16.38 9.51
C ILE A 162 6.47 -17.59 10.39
N THR A 163 5.72 -17.80 11.46
CA THR A 163 5.90 -18.97 12.35
C THR A 163 5.19 -20.18 11.79
N GLU A 164 4.07 -19.97 11.10
CA GLU A 164 3.26 -20.99 10.45
C GLU A 164 2.64 -20.40 9.18
N VAL A 165 2.85 -21.04 8.02
CA VAL A 165 2.21 -20.65 6.76
C VAL A 165 1.27 -21.73 6.30
N CYS A 166 0.02 -21.35 6.05
CA CYS A 166 -1.00 -22.23 5.53
C CYS A 166 -1.22 -21.99 4.04
N ASN A 167 -1.71 -23.01 3.33
CA ASN A 167 -2.11 -22.92 1.93
C ASN A 167 -0.97 -22.45 1.00
N ILE A 168 0.25 -22.89 1.30
CA ILE A 168 1.42 -22.60 0.46
C ILE A 168 1.37 -23.33 -0.87
N THR A 169 1.79 -22.62 -1.92
CA THR A 169 2.00 -23.21 -3.24
C THR A 169 3.18 -24.20 -3.15
N PRO A 170 3.06 -25.43 -3.71
CA PRO A 170 4.07 -26.50 -3.59
C PRO A 170 5.26 -26.28 -4.52
N ILE A 171 5.87 -25.09 -4.47
CA ILE A 171 7.04 -24.72 -5.26
C ILE A 171 8.07 -24.16 -4.29
N ALA A 172 9.26 -24.74 -4.30
CA ALA A 172 10.43 -24.18 -3.62
C ALA A 172 11.54 -23.90 -4.62
N MET A 173 12.30 -22.86 -4.33
CA MET A 173 13.54 -22.52 -5.04
C MET A 173 14.70 -22.80 -4.08
N CYS A 174 15.74 -23.45 -4.57
CA CYS A 174 16.95 -23.66 -3.77
C CYS A 174 17.72 -22.34 -3.68
N GLY A 175 17.91 -21.85 -2.45
CA GLY A 175 18.88 -20.81 -2.15
C GLY A 175 20.32 -21.33 -2.25
N ASP A 176 21.28 -20.41 -2.16
CA ASP A 176 22.69 -20.77 -2.01
C ASP A 176 22.92 -21.44 -0.64
N PRO A 177 23.39 -22.71 -0.57
CA PRO A 177 23.65 -23.38 0.70
C PRO A 177 24.80 -22.75 1.51
N SER A 178 25.56 -21.84 0.92
CA SER A 178 26.62 -21.07 1.57
C SER A 178 26.23 -19.63 1.92
N GLY A 179 25.00 -19.20 1.59
CA GLY A 179 24.44 -17.89 1.94
C GLY A 179 23.71 -17.87 3.29
N ASP A 180 23.38 -16.66 3.78
CA ASP A 180 22.53 -16.47 4.96
C ASP A 180 21.03 -16.56 4.60
N VAL A 181 20.11 -16.52 5.58
CA VAL A 181 18.66 -16.42 5.32
C VAL A 181 18.29 -15.21 4.46
N ASP A 182 19.11 -14.16 4.54
CA ASP A 182 19.00 -12.94 3.75
C ASP A 182 19.47 -13.13 2.28
N ASP A 183 20.13 -14.26 1.97
CA ASP A 183 20.60 -14.66 0.63
C ASP A 183 19.72 -15.74 -0.03
N ALA A 184 18.57 -16.07 0.56
CA ALA A 184 17.67 -17.14 0.13
C ALA A 184 16.86 -16.83 -1.16
N TRP A 185 17.37 -15.95 -2.04
CA TRP A 185 16.67 -15.46 -3.24
C TRP A 185 16.90 -16.31 -4.50
N GLY A 186 17.59 -17.44 -4.37
CA GLY A 186 17.89 -18.35 -5.49
C GLY A 186 19.32 -18.20 -6.01
N TYR A 187 19.56 -18.55 -7.28
CA TYR A 187 20.89 -18.48 -7.88
C TYR A 187 21.33 -17.02 -8.11
N GLN A 188 22.41 -16.62 -7.46
CA GLN A 188 23.14 -15.40 -7.77
C GLN A 188 24.32 -15.74 -8.69
N GLN A 189 24.43 -15.01 -9.80
CA GLN A 189 25.61 -15.13 -10.65
C GLN A 189 26.82 -14.52 -9.92
N GLU A 190 27.99 -15.17 -10.01
CA GLU A 190 29.23 -14.65 -9.42
C GLU A 190 29.50 -13.20 -9.86
N GLY A 191 29.63 -12.30 -8.88
CA GLY A 191 29.85 -10.85 -9.12
C GLY A 191 28.57 -10.01 -9.28
N VAL A 192 27.38 -10.61 -9.20
CA VAL A 192 26.08 -9.94 -9.24
C VAL A 192 25.49 -9.92 -7.83
N ASP A 193 25.09 -8.73 -7.38
CA ASP A 193 24.41 -8.50 -6.10
C ASP A 193 22.99 -8.05 -6.40
N ILE A 194 22.02 -8.93 -6.21
CA ILE A 194 20.61 -8.66 -6.53
C ILE A 194 19.94 -7.63 -5.60
N LEU A 195 20.56 -7.30 -4.46
CA LEU A 195 20.11 -6.22 -3.58
C LEU A 195 20.66 -4.87 -4.05
N ASN A 196 21.67 -4.87 -4.92
CA ASN A 196 22.18 -3.69 -5.57
C ASN A 196 21.37 -3.36 -6.83
N THR A 197 20.71 -2.19 -6.82
CA THR A 197 19.95 -1.67 -7.97
C THR A 197 20.77 -1.52 -9.26
N ALA A 198 22.11 -1.46 -9.18
CA ALA A 198 22.98 -1.43 -10.36
C ALA A 198 23.10 -2.80 -11.05
N HIS A 199 22.84 -3.89 -10.33
CA HIS A 199 22.97 -5.27 -10.78
C HIS A 199 21.60 -5.93 -11.00
N ASN A 200 20.56 -5.49 -10.28
CA ASN A 200 19.17 -5.93 -10.44
C ASN A 200 18.43 -5.08 -11.50
N SER A 201 18.82 -5.24 -12.77
CA SER A 201 18.12 -4.60 -13.88
C SER A 201 16.86 -5.39 -14.23
N PRO A 202 15.72 -4.74 -14.55
CA PRO A 202 14.52 -5.40 -15.10
C PRO A 202 14.78 -6.24 -16.36
N ASP A 203 15.90 -6.00 -17.05
CA ASP A 203 16.33 -6.75 -18.24
C ASP A 203 17.06 -8.06 -17.90
N GLN A 204 17.32 -8.34 -16.62
CA GLN A 204 18.02 -9.54 -16.18
C GLN A 204 17.12 -10.77 -16.34
N ILE A 205 17.55 -11.72 -17.19
CA ILE A 205 16.84 -12.98 -17.42
C ILE A 205 17.31 -14.00 -16.38
N HIS A 206 16.42 -14.36 -15.46
CA HIS A 206 16.64 -15.49 -14.55
C HIS A 206 16.13 -16.77 -15.20
N GLU A 207 17.05 -17.69 -15.52
CA GLU A 207 16.66 -19.02 -16.02
C GLU A 207 16.26 -19.90 -14.83
N VAL A 208 14.97 -20.22 -14.75
CA VAL A 208 14.39 -21.04 -13.69
C VAL A 208 14.21 -22.46 -14.22
N LYS A 209 15.06 -23.39 -13.76
CA LYS A 209 15.09 -24.78 -14.26
C LYS A 209 14.29 -25.72 -13.38
N ILE A 210 13.56 -26.64 -14.00
CA ILE A 210 12.93 -27.77 -13.28
C ILE A 210 14.01 -28.81 -13.03
N GLY A 211 14.16 -29.26 -11.79
CA GLY A 211 15.12 -30.30 -11.43
C GLY A 211 14.96 -31.61 -12.23
N SER A 212 16.08 -32.29 -12.47
CA SER A 212 16.11 -33.58 -13.18
C SER A 212 15.38 -34.69 -12.40
N LYS A 213 14.74 -35.62 -13.12
CA LYS A 213 14.11 -36.82 -12.54
C LYS A 213 15.11 -37.84 -11.99
N SER A 214 16.37 -37.81 -12.45
CA SER A 214 17.39 -38.79 -12.11
C SER A 214 18.36 -38.34 -11.02
N GLY A 215 18.23 -37.09 -10.55
CA GLY A 215 19.06 -36.52 -9.48
C GLY A 215 18.20 -36.19 -8.27
N THR A 216 18.69 -36.57 -7.09
CA THR A 216 18.11 -36.16 -5.80
C THR A 216 18.74 -34.87 -5.27
N GLU A 217 19.76 -34.35 -5.97
CA GLU A 217 20.49 -33.15 -5.58
C GLU A 217 19.69 -31.89 -5.91
N MET A 218 19.47 -31.10 -4.87
CA MET A 218 18.81 -29.79 -4.93
C MET A 218 19.90 -28.74 -5.18
N GLY A 219 19.99 -28.23 -6.41
CA GLY A 219 20.99 -27.23 -6.80
C GLY A 219 20.41 -25.81 -6.86
N PRO A 220 21.20 -24.76 -6.54
CA PRO A 220 20.77 -23.35 -6.66
C PRO A 220 20.23 -23.03 -8.07
N GLY A 221 19.16 -22.23 -8.15
CA GLY A 221 18.54 -21.83 -9.43
C GLY A 221 17.59 -22.85 -10.05
N ASN A 222 17.45 -24.03 -9.44
CA ASN A 222 16.35 -24.93 -9.76
C ASN A 222 15.15 -24.64 -8.86
N PHE A 223 13.94 -24.77 -9.42
CA PHE A 223 12.72 -24.89 -8.64
C PHE A 223 12.25 -26.34 -8.63
N HIS A 224 11.80 -26.78 -7.47
CA HIS A 224 11.29 -28.13 -7.26
C HIS A 224 9.86 -28.06 -6.73
N LEU A 225 9.10 -29.08 -7.12
CA LEU A 225 7.76 -29.26 -6.60
C LEU A 225 7.85 -29.96 -5.25
N LEU A 226 7.20 -29.36 -4.26
CA LEU A 226 7.15 -29.85 -2.89
C LEU A 226 5.93 -30.75 -2.69
N ASP A 227 6.10 -31.78 -1.87
CA ASP A 227 5.02 -32.64 -1.40
C ASP A 227 4.82 -32.40 0.10
N PHE A 228 3.71 -31.77 0.44
CA PHE A 228 3.32 -31.48 1.82
C PHE A 228 2.62 -32.65 2.51
N GLY A 229 2.62 -33.86 1.92
CA GLY A 229 2.08 -35.07 2.57
C GLY A 229 0.56 -35.03 2.80
N GLN A 230 -0.15 -34.15 2.11
CA GLN A 230 -1.60 -34.01 2.16
C GLN A 230 -2.31 -35.32 1.76
N ASP A 231 -3.41 -35.64 2.46
CA ASP A 231 -4.23 -36.83 2.20
C ASP A 231 -4.89 -36.73 0.80
N GLY A 232 -4.21 -37.25 -0.21
CA GLY A 232 -4.83 -37.48 -1.51
C GLY A 232 -5.83 -38.60 -1.39
N GLY A 233 -7.10 -38.25 -1.23
CA GLY A 233 -8.21 -39.19 -1.13
C GLY A 233 -8.03 -40.38 -2.08
N GLY A 234 -7.65 -41.53 -1.52
CA GLY A 234 -7.48 -42.80 -2.22
C GLY A 234 -6.33 -42.83 -3.24
N GLY A 235 -5.19 -43.43 -2.86
CA GLY A 235 -4.28 -44.14 -3.77
C GLY A 235 -3.61 -43.33 -4.88
N SER A 236 -3.52 -42.02 -4.76
CA SER A 236 -3.03 -41.15 -5.84
C SER A 236 -1.54 -40.83 -5.63
N GLY A 237 -0.69 -41.15 -6.61
CA GLY A 237 0.75 -40.87 -6.56
C GLY A 237 1.09 -39.38 -6.35
N GLY A 238 2.32 -39.08 -5.94
CA GLY A 238 2.75 -37.73 -5.55
C GLY A 238 2.47 -36.62 -6.58
N SER A 239 2.39 -36.93 -7.88
CA SER A 239 2.02 -35.96 -8.93
C SER A 239 0.57 -35.47 -8.85
N ALA A 240 -0.35 -36.32 -8.40
CA ALA A 240 -1.74 -35.95 -8.23
C ALA A 240 -1.91 -34.99 -7.03
N LEU A 241 -1.13 -35.22 -5.97
CA LEU A 241 -1.08 -34.33 -4.79
C LEU A 241 -0.54 -32.96 -5.17
N VAL A 242 0.60 -32.90 -5.86
CA VAL A 242 1.19 -31.64 -6.32
C VAL A 242 0.24 -30.90 -7.25
N ARG A 243 -0.44 -31.59 -8.18
CA ARG A 243 -1.45 -30.99 -9.06
C ARG A 243 -2.62 -30.40 -8.28
N GLN A 244 -3.09 -31.10 -7.25
CA GLN A 244 -4.19 -30.64 -6.41
C GLN A 244 -3.77 -29.43 -5.56
N ALA A 245 -2.55 -29.43 -5.02
CA ALA A 245 -2.00 -28.28 -4.30
C ALA A 245 -1.81 -27.05 -5.22
N LEU A 246 -1.30 -27.24 -6.45
CA LEU A 246 -1.22 -26.16 -7.45
C LEU A 246 -2.59 -25.63 -7.89
N ALA A 247 -3.64 -26.46 -7.81
CA ALA A 247 -5.02 -26.04 -8.04
C ALA A 247 -5.63 -25.30 -6.83
N GLY A 248 -4.85 -25.04 -5.77
CA GLY A 248 -5.29 -24.34 -4.57
C GLY A 248 -6.06 -25.22 -3.57
N ALA A 249 -6.02 -26.54 -3.73
CA ALA A 249 -6.70 -27.48 -2.84
C ALA A 249 -5.79 -28.06 -1.73
N TYR A 250 -4.59 -27.48 -1.54
CA TYR A 250 -3.82 -27.71 -0.33
C TYR A 250 -4.50 -26.99 0.83
N ASN A 251 -4.83 -27.74 1.88
CA ASN A 251 -5.45 -27.24 3.11
C ASN A 251 -4.65 -27.78 4.30
N GLY A 252 -3.48 -27.20 4.50
CA GLY A 252 -2.54 -27.56 5.54
C GLY A 252 -1.61 -26.39 5.84
N CYS A 253 -0.92 -26.49 6.97
CA CYS A 253 0.05 -25.51 7.41
C CYS A 253 1.40 -26.19 7.59
N THR A 254 2.47 -25.44 7.35
CA THR A 254 3.85 -25.87 7.61
C THR A 254 4.51 -24.90 8.58
N ALA A 255 5.31 -25.44 9.48
CA ALA A 255 6.11 -24.69 10.42
C ALA A 255 7.60 -24.79 10.06
N VAL A 256 8.38 -23.81 10.51
CA VAL A 256 9.84 -23.85 10.38
C VAL A 256 10.38 -25.07 11.13
N GLY A 257 11.14 -25.92 10.43
CA GLY A 257 11.70 -27.18 10.96
C GLY A 257 11.00 -28.44 10.47
N ASP A 258 9.84 -28.32 9.81
CA ASP A 258 9.19 -29.46 9.15
C ASP A 258 10.02 -29.96 7.97
N THR A 259 10.12 -31.29 7.84
CA THR A 259 10.77 -31.91 6.67
C THR A 259 9.76 -32.05 5.54
N VAL A 260 9.95 -31.28 4.46
CA VAL A 260 9.15 -31.38 3.24
C VAL A 260 9.94 -32.14 2.18
N LEU A 261 9.31 -33.14 1.56
CA LEU A 261 9.94 -33.93 0.50
C LEU A 261 9.72 -33.29 -0.86
N THR A 262 10.69 -33.43 -1.76
CA THR A 262 10.53 -33.03 -3.17
C THR A 262 9.91 -34.17 -3.97
N LYS A 263 9.05 -33.83 -4.94
CA LYS A 263 8.44 -34.79 -5.86
C LYS A 263 8.45 -34.26 -7.29
N PRO A 264 9.38 -34.69 -8.16
CA PRO A 264 9.29 -34.38 -9.57
C PRO A 264 8.07 -35.09 -10.16
N GLY A 265 7.06 -34.32 -10.56
CA GLY A 265 5.76 -34.84 -10.99
C GLY A 265 5.87 -35.94 -12.06
N ASN A 266 5.33 -37.12 -11.73
CA ASN A 266 4.72 -38.08 -12.66
C ASN A 266 3.69 -38.92 -11.92
#